data_AF-A0A4U0W049-F1
#
_entry.id   AF-A0A4U0W049-F1
#
_cell.length_a   1.000
_cell.length_b   1.000
_cell.length_c   1.000
_cell.angle_alpha   90.00
_cell.angle_beta   90.00
_cell.angle_gamma   90.00
#
_symmetry.space_group_name_H-M   'P 1'
#
loop_
_entity.id
_entity.type
_entity.pdbx_description
1 polymer ?
#
loop_
_entity_poly.entity_id
_entity_poly.type
_entity_poly.pdbx_seq_one_letter_code
_entity_poly.pdbx_strand_id
1 'polypeptide(L)'
;EEVFFMEAKSTFVMIMRSLPSNTIVTRRPLRLDRVAEAAATTKNDSVMVRKGIRSMELLSQLQELGIVNKDDNFALLRDEVEQELVHLVSMKEKVIVETQKLEEVFRTIRDHNSWLVGQLETYKSYLHNVRSQSEGKTRKQQKQQILGPYKFTHQQLEKEGVISKSNVPENRRANIFFNFTSPMAGTFVISLHYKGRNRGLLELDLKLDDLLEMQKDNQEDLDLEYVQFDVSKVLLLLNKRFARKRGCLLASDIFLPSYADYESSNLERKQDPVEDIILTDEEAAAILPQ
;
A
#
# COMPACT_ATOMS: atom_id res chain seq x y z
N GLU A 1 -13.19 48.92 -13.81
CA GLU A 1 -11.79 49.35 -13.58
C GLU A 1 -10.92 48.17 -13.14
N GLU A 2 -11.16 47.58 -11.97
CA GLU A 2 -10.37 46.43 -11.46
C GLU A 2 -10.35 45.20 -12.38
N VAL A 3 -11.48 44.86 -13.02
CA VAL A 3 -11.57 43.72 -13.94
C VAL A 3 -10.60 43.86 -15.11
N PHE A 4 -10.52 45.04 -15.73
CA PHE A 4 -9.61 45.32 -16.85
C PHE A 4 -8.15 45.30 -16.40
N PHE A 5 -7.87 45.78 -15.19
CA PHE A 5 -6.53 45.77 -14.63
C PHE A 5 -6.03 44.34 -14.38
N MET A 6 -6.88 43.49 -13.79
CA MET A 6 -6.58 42.08 -13.56
C MET A 6 -6.47 41.28 -14.87
N GLU A 7 -7.32 41.58 -15.86
CA GLU A 7 -7.22 40.99 -17.20
C GLU A 7 -5.89 41.38 -17.88
N ALA A 8 -5.49 42.65 -17.79
CA ALA A 8 -4.22 43.11 -18.32
C ALA A 8 -3.04 42.43 -17.63
N LYS A 9 -3.02 42.41 -16.28
CA LYS A 9 -1.97 41.76 -15.48
C LYS A 9 -1.81 40.30 -15.89
N SER A 10 -2.91 39.54 -15.87
CA SER A 10 -2.88 38.11 -16.21
C SER A 10 -2.46 37.85 -17.66
N THR A 11 -2.90 38.67 -18.62
CA THR A 11 -2.52 38.51 -20.03
C THR A 11 -1.04 38.80 -20.25
N PHE A 12 -0.50 39.86 -19.64
CA PHE A 12 0.94 40.16 -19.69
C PHE A 12 1.78 39.06 -19.05
N VAL A 13 1.36 38.55 -17.87
CA VAL A 13 2.04 37.41 -17.22
C VAL A 13 2.03 36.17 -18.11
N MET A 14 0.91 35.86 -18.76
CA MET A 14 0.84 34.74 -19.71
C MET A 14 1.81 34.92 -20.89
N ILE A 15 1.81 36.09 -21.53
CA ILE A 15 2.72 36.40 -22.64
C ILE A 15 4.17 36.22 -22.19
N MET A 16 4.53 36.81 -21.06
CA MET A 16 5.89 36.75 -20.50
C MET A 16 6.34 35.33 -20.18
N ARG A 17 5.44 34.45 -19.75
CA ARG A 17 5.73 33.04 -19.50
C ARG A 17 5.90 32.21 -20.77
N SER A 18 5.27 32.63 -21.87
CA SER A 18 5.36 31.96 -23.17
C SER A 18 6.51 32.44 -24.05
N LEU A 19 7.06 33.63 -23.78
CA LEU A 19 8.23 34.14 -24.49
C LEU A 19 9.52 33.46 -23.99
N PRO A 20 10.48 33.16 -24.88
CA PRO A 20 11.76 32.62 -24.47
C PRO A 20 12.52 33.64 -23.60
N SER A 21 13.18 33.15 -22.55
CA SER A 21 13.77 34.00 -21.50
C SER A 21 14.89 34.94 -21.98
N ASN A 22 15.44 34.73 -23.18
CA ASN A 22 16.55 35.52 -23.75
C ASN A 22 16.10 36.61 -24.75
N THR A 23 14.80 36.84 -24.88
CA THR A 23 14.31 37.90 -25.77
C THR A 23 14.61 39.27 -25.17
N ILE A 24 15.06 40.24 -25.99
CA ILE A 24 15.36 41.62 -25.53
C ILE A 24 14.16 42.26 -24.79
N VAL A 25 12.95 41.83 -25.15
CA VAL A 25 11.66 42.30 -24.65
C VAL A 25 11.35 41.80 -23.23
N THR A 26 12.02 40.74 -22.75
CA THR A 26 11.87 40.24 -21.38
C THR A 26 12.87 40.86 -20.40
N ARG A 27 13.76 41.75 -20.87
CA ARG A 27 14.73 42.46 -20.02
C ARG A 27 14.03 43.51 -19.16
N ARG A 28 14.51 43.64 -17.92
CA ARG A 28 14.03 44.65 -16.98
C ARG A 28 14.74 46.00 -17.18
N PRO A 29 14.07 47.15 -16.95
CA PRO A 29 12.66 47.27 -16.58
C PRO A 29 11.73 46.89 -17.74
N LEU A 30 10.64 46.19 -17.42
CA LEU A 30 9.72 45.71 -18.46
C LEU A 30 9.07 46.86 -19.23
N ARG A 31 8.99 46.68 -20.54
CA ARG A 31 8.38 47.61 -21.50
C ARG A 31 7.09 47.00 -22.02
N LEU A 32 5.97 47.23 -21.32
CA LEU A 32 4.69 46.58 -21.62
C LEU A 32 4.21 46.85 -23.05
N ASP A 33 4.50 48.04 -23.58
CA ASP A 33 4.30 48.42 -24.98
C ASP A 33 5.00 47.46 -25.94
N ARG A 34 6.30 47.24 -25.73
CA ARG A 34 7.12 46.35 -26.57
C ARG A 34 6.76 44.88 -26.38
N VAL A 35 6.38 44.48 -25.17
CA VAL A 35 5.91 43.11 -24.87
C VAL A 35 4.65 42.79 -25.65
N ALA A 36 3.68 43.70 -25.64
CA ALA A 36 2.44 43.52 -26.38
C ALA A 36 2.66 43.51 -27.91
N GLU A 37 3.51 44.41 -28.41
CA GLU A 37 3.88 44.48 -29.83
C GLU A 37 4.61 43.22 -30.30
N ALA A 38 5.57 42.72 -29.53
CA ALA A 38 6.29 41.50 -29.82
C ALA A 38 5.34 40.29 -29.84
N ALA A 39 4.41 40.21 -28.89
CA ALA A 39 3.40 39.15 -28.86
C ALA A 39 2.46 39.23 -30.07
N ALA A 40 2.03 40.43 -30.47
CA ALA A 40 1.14 40.65 -31.61
C ALA A 40 1.81 40.38 -32.97
N THR A 41 3.14 40.44 -33.04
CA THR A 41 3.91 40.21 -34.27
C THR A 41 4.57 38.81 -34.32
N THR A 42 4.34 37.99 -33.30
CA THR A 42 4.88 36.63 -33.21
C THR A 42 4.32 35.76 -34.34
N LYS A 43 5.21 35.26 -35.20
CA LYS A 43 4.85 34.34 -36.29
C LYS A 43 4.59 32.94 -35.71
N ASN A 44 3.63 32.22 -36.29
CA ASN A 44 3.20 30.85 -35.92
C ASN A 44 2.40 30.65 -34.62
N ASP A 45 2.03 31.71 -33.88
CA ASP A 45 1.14 31.55 -32.71
C ASP A 45 -0.04 32.54 -32.74
N SER A 46 -1.18 32.08 -33.26
CA SER A 46 -2.41 32.87 -33.35
C SER A 46 -3.02 33.20 -31.98
N VAL A 47 -2.70 32.43 -30.94
CA VAL A 47 -3.15 32.69 -29.57
C VAL A 47 -2.31 33.80 -28.97
N MET A 48 -0.98 33.75 -29.13
CA MET A 48 -0.07 34.83 -28.72
C MET A 48 -0.43 36.15 -29.41
N VAL A 49 -0.68 36.12 -30.71
CA VAL A 49 -1.04 37.33 -31.48
C VAL A 49 -2.32 37.96 -30.93
N ARG A 50 -3.37 37.16 -30.66
CA ARG A 50 -4.59 37.65 -30.03
C ARG A 50 -4.33 38.23 -28.64
N LYS A 51 -3.49 37.60 -27.83
CA LYS A 51 -3.11 38.12 -26.51
C LYS A 51 -2.33 39.44 -26.62
N GLY A 52 -1.44 39.58 -27.58
CA GLY A 52 -0.71 40.82 -27.85
C GLY A 52 -1.64 41.97 -28.26
N ILE A 53 -2.55 41.73 -29.21
CA ILE A 53 -3.56 42.71 -29.63
C ILE A 53 -4.46 43.11 -28.45
N ARG A 54 -4.97 42.12 -27.71
CA ARG A 54 -5.81 42.36 -26.52
C ARG A 54 -5.06 43.15 -25.44
N SER A 55 -3.77 42.88 -25.24
CA SER A 55 -2.95 43.62 -24.27
C SER A 55 -2.79 45.08 -24.65
N MET A 56 -2.62 45.40 -25.95
CA MET A 56 -2.59 46.79 -26.42
C MET A 56 -3.92 47.51 -26.24
N GLU A 57 -5.03 46.81 -26.52
CA GLU A 57 -6.38 47.32 -26.27
C GLU A 57 -6.61 47.62 -24.77
N LEU A 58 -6.22 46.70 -23.89
CA LEU A 58 -6.34 46.85 -22.44
C LEU A 58 -5.47 48.00 -21.90
N LEU A 59 -4.24 48.17 -22.40
CA LEU A 59 -3.41 49.33 -22.06
C LEU A 59 -4.09 50.65 -22.44
N SER A 60 -4.75 50.68 -23.61
CA SER A 60 -5.44 51.87 -24.09
C SER A 60 -6.68 52.19 -23.23
N GLN A 61 -7.48 51.17 -22.91
CA GLN A 61 -8.65 51.29 -22.03
C GLN A 61 -8.27 51.73 -20.61
N LEU A 62 -7.22 51.15 -20.04
CA LEU A 62 -6.74 51.53 -18.70
C LEU A 62 -6.17 52.96 -18.68
N GLN A 63 -5.60 53.43 -19.80
CA GLN A 63 -5.14 54.81 -19.94
C GLN A 63 -6.31 55.79 -20.07
N GLU A 64 -7.35 55.45 -20.83
CA GLU A 64 -8.60 56.24 -20.92
C GLU A 64 -9.30 56.38 -19.56
N LEU A 65 -9.24 55.33 -18.74
CA LEU A 65 -9.74 55.31 -17.36
C LEU A 65 -8.82 56.04 -16.36
N GLY A 66 -7.64 56.49 -16.78
CA GLY A 66 -6.68 57.19 -15.92
C GLY A 66 -5.98 56.32 -14.87
N ILE A 67 -6.06 54.98 -14.99
CA ILE A 67 -5.49 54.02 -14.03
C ILE A 67 -3.98 53.83 -14.27
N VAL A 68 -3.57 53.86 -15.53
CA VAL A 68 -2.17 53.72 -15.95
C VAL A 68 -1.79 54.87 -16.87
N ASN A 69 -0.51 55.27 -16.84
CA ASN A 69 -0.02 56.34 -17.68
C ASN A 69 1.01 55.83 -18.70
N LYS A 70 0.97 56.36 -19.91
CA LYS A 70 2.00 56.03 -20.91
C LYS A 70 3.32 56.73 -20.61
N ASP A 71 3.25 57.91 -20.00
CA ASP A 71 4.41 58.75 -19.69
C ASP A 71 5.35 58.12 -18.64
N ASP A 72 4.79 57.35 -17.70
CA ASP A 72 5.56 56.58 -16.72
C ASP A 72 5.92 55.16 -17.20
N ASN A 73 5.64 54.84 -18.46
CA ASN A 73 5.73 53.51 -19.06
C ASN A 73 4.87 52.45 -18.35
N PHE A 74 3.67 52.82 -17.93
CA PHE A 74 2.70 51.96 -17.26
C PHE A 74 3.23 51.39 -15.94
N ALA A 75 3.90 52.23 -15.14
CA ALA A 75 4.66 51.80 -13.96
C ALA A 75 3.86 50.92 -12.99
N LEU A 76 2.62 51.32 -12.68
CA LEU A 76 1.74 50.59 -11.76
C LEU A 76 1.47 49.15 -12.24
N LEU A 77 1.07 48.97 -13.50
CA LEU A 77 0.82 47.64 -14.07
C LEU A 77 2.13 46.85 -14.26
N ARG A 78 3.21 47.53 -14.63
CA ARG A 78 4.53 46.91 -14.82
C ARG A 78 5.03 46.28 -13.53
N ASP A 79 4.97 47.02 -12.43
CA ASP A 79 5.50 46.58 -11.14
C ASP A 79 4.70 45.39 -10.61
N GLU A 80 3.37 45.41 -10.77
CA GLU A 80 2.50 44.26 -10.45
C GLU A 80 2.80 43.01 -11.29
N VAL A 81 3.04 43.18 -12.60
CA VAL A 81 3.45 42.07 -13.47
C VAL A 81 4.83 41.53 -13.07
N GLU A 82 5.78 42.40 -12.74
CA GLU A 82 7.12 42.00 -12.30
C GLU A 82 7.08 41.23 -10.97
N GLN A 83 6.29 41.70 -9.99
CA GLN A 83 6.11 41.02 -8.71
C GLN A 83 5.47 39.64 -8.89
N GLU A 84 4.42 39.52 -9.71
CA GLU A 84 3.78 38.24 -10.01
C GLU A 84 4.77 37.26 -10.66
N LEU A 85 5.60 37.73 -11.60
CA LEU A 85 6.62 36.89 -12.24
C LEU A 85 7.68 36.40 -11.23
N VAL A 86 8.12 37.25 -10.31
CA VAL A 86 9.04 36.85 -9.23
C VAL A 86 8.41 35.80 -8.31
N HIS A 87 7.16 36.02 -7.91
CA HIS A 87 6.40 35.10 -7.07
C HIS A 87 6.26 33.71 -7.73
N LEU A 88 5.88 33.67 -9.01
CA LEU A 88 5.77 32.45 -9.79
C LEU A 88 7.10 31.69 -9.92
N VAL A 89 8.22 32.41 -10.06
CA VAL A 89 9.55 31.79 -10.08
C VAL A 89 9.88 31.16 -8.73
N SER A 90 9.60 31.86 -7.62
CA SER A 90 9.81 31.31 -6.28
C SER A 90 8.97 30.05 -6.04
N MET A 91 7.70 30.05 -6.43
CA MET A 91 6.84 28.87 -6.32
C MET A 91 7.34 27.71 -7.18
N LYS A 92 7.78 27.98 -8.41
CA LYS A 92 8.37 26.96 -9.28
C LYS A 92 9.57 26.29 -8.61
N GLU A 93 10.46 27.07 -8.00
CA GLU A 93 11.65 26.53 -7.32
C GLU A 93 11.26 25.62 -6.14
N LYS A 94 10.29 26.05 -5.32
CA LYS A 94 9.76 25.23 -4.22
C LYS A 94 9.20 23.90 -4.72
N VAL A 95 8.39 23.94 -5.78
CA VAL A 95 7.81 22.73 -6.38
C VAL A 95 8.88 21.80 -6.93
N ILE A 96 9.95 22.33 -7.54
CA ILE A 96 11.08 21.52 -8.01
C ILE A 96 11.77 20.82 -6.84
N VAL A 97 12.05 21.54 -5.76
CA VAL A 97 12.66 20.98 -4.55
C VAL A 97 11.78 19.89 -3.92
N GLU A 98 10.47 20.13 -3.83
CA GLU A 98 9.52 19.13 -3.32
C GLU A 98 9.44 17.89 -4.21
N THR A 99 9.48 18.08 -5.53
CA THR A 99 9.50 16.96 -6.49
C THR A 99 10.72 16.08 -6.28
N GLN A 100 11.90 16.67 -6.09
CA GLN A 100 13.14 15.94 -5.79
C GLN A 100 13.05 15.15 -4.48
N LYS A 101 12.52 15.77 -3.41
CA LYS A 101 12.30 15.08 -2.13
C LYS A 101 11.34 13.91 -2.29
N LEU A 102 10.28 14.07 -3.07
CA LEU A 102 9.30 13.02 -3.30
C LEU A 102 9.90 11.85 -4.11
N GLU A 103 10.74 12.13 -5.09
CA GLU A 103 11.49 11.10 -5.83
C GLU A 103 12.42 10.30 -4.92
N GLU A 104 13.10 10.95 -3.97
CA GLU A 104 13.95 10.28 -2.99
C GLU A 104 13.13 9.35 -2.08
N VAL A 105 12.03 9.85 -1.51
CA VAL A 105 11.12 9.03 -0.69
C VAL A 105 10.56 7.85 -1.48
N PHE A 106 10.16 8.08 -2.73
CA PHE A 106 9.67 7.01 -3.61
C PHE A 106 10.73 5.93 -3.84
N ARG A 107 11.99 6.32 -4.03
CA ARG A 107 13.11 5.38 -4.18
C ARG A 107 13.30 4.55 -2.91
N THR A 108 13.33 5.19 -1.74
CA THR A 108 13.47 4.48 -0.45
C THR A 108 12.34 3.47 -0.23
N ILE A 109 11.09 3.81 -0.57
CA ILE A 109 9.95 2.88 -0.46
C ILE A 109 10.12 1.70 -1.41
N ARG A 110 10.54 1.94 -2.66
CA ARG A 110 10.82 0.89 -3.66
C ARG A 110 11.91 -0.07 -3.17
N ASP A 111 13.01 0.47 -2.65
CA ASP A 111 14.14 -0.31 -2.13
C ASP A 111 13.70 -1.15 -0.91
N HIS A 112 12.93 -0.57 0.01
CA HIS A 112 12.39 -1.29 1.16
C HIS A 112 11.41 -2.39 0.76
N ASN A 113 10.55 -2.15 -0.22
CA ASN A 113 9.65 -3.17 -0.75
C ASN A 113 10.44 -4.34 -1.36
N SER A 114 11.48 -4.05 -2.15
CA SER A 114 12.36 -5.08 -2.70
C SER A 114 13.03 -5.90 -1.60
N TRP A 115 13.49 -5.25 -0.53
CA TRP A 115 14.06 -5.92 0.64
C TRP A 115 13.04 -6.85 1.33
N LEU A 116 11.81 -6.37 1.59
CA LEU A 116 10.74 -7.18 2.19
C LEU A 116 10.39 -8.41 1.34
N VAL A 117 10.34 -8.26 0.02
CA VAL A 117 10.11 -9.38 -0.90
C VAL A 117 11.26 -10.39 -0.82
N GLY A 118 12.51 -9.93 -0.74
CA GLY A 118 13.68 -10.80 -0.54
C GLY A 118 13.66 -11.53 0.81
N GLN A 119 13.23 -10.85 1.88
CA GLN A 119 13.04 -11.47 3.19
C GLN A 119 11.97 -12.57 3.14
N LEU A 120 10.82 -12.32 2.50
CA LEU A 120 9.77 -13.31 2.33
C LEU A 120 10.27 -14.56 1.57
N GLU A 121 11.03 -14.38 0.51
CA GLU A 121 11.60 -15.50 -0.26
C GLU A 121 12.60 -16.32 0.58
N THR A 122 13.38 -15.63 1.42
CA THR A 122 14.29 -16.27 2.37
C THR A 122 13.52 -17.11 3.39
N TYR A 123 12.43 -16.57 3.97
CA TYR A 123 11.59 -17.31 4.91
C TYR A 123 10.88 -18.50 4.25
N LYS A 124 10.37 -18.34 3.03
CA LYS A 124 9.78 -19.46 2.27
C LYS A 124 10.80 -20.58 2.05
N SER A 125 12.01 -20.22 1.63
CA SER A 125 13.10 -21.18 1.45
C SER A 125 13.48 -21.87 2.76
N TYR A 126 13.55 -21.12 3.86
CA TYR A 126 13.80 -21.67 5.19
C TYR A 126 12.72 -22.68 5.60
N LEU A 127 11.44 -22.30 5.51
CA LEU A 127 10.33 -23.20 5.83
C LEU A 127 10.31 -24.43 4.92
N HIS A 128 10.62 -24.28 3.64
CA HIS A 128 10.74 -25.41 2.72
C HIS A 128 11.87 -26.37 3.13
N ASN A 129 13.04 -25.83 3.49
CA ASN A 129 14.19 -26.62 3.92
C ASN A 129 13.92 -27.32 5.26
N VAL A 130 13.28 -26.64 6.23
CA VAL A 130 12.87 -27.25 7.50
C VAL A 130 11.84 -28.35 7.28
N ARG A 131 10.84 -28.13 6.42
CA ARG A 131 9.87 -29.16 6.01
C ARG A 131 10.59 -30.37 5.40
N SER A 132 11.47 -30.16 4.41
CA SER A 132 12.23 -31.25 3.78
C SER A 132 13.16 -31.98 4.75
N GLN A 133 13.76 -31.28 5.72
CA GLN A 133 14.62 -31.90 6.72
C GLN A 133 13.82 -32.68 7.77
N SER A 134 12.61 -32.22 8.10
CA SER A 134 11.67 -32.91 8.98
C SER A 134 11.12 -34.21 8.37
N GLU A 135 11.10 -34.33 7.04
CA GLU A 135 10.76 -35.57 6.33
C GLU A 135 11.82 -36.67 6.48
N GLY A 136 12.97 -36.36 7.07
CA GLY A 136 13.99 -37.32 7.47
C GLY A 136 14.76 -37.92 6.29
N LYS A 137 16.09 -37.84 6.34
CA LYS A 137 16.97 -38.60 5.46
C LYS A 137 16.91 -40.10 5.80
N THR A 138 15.78 -40.75 5.56
CA THR A 138 15.67 -42.22 5.53
C THR A 138 14.61 -42.67 4.54
N ARG A 139 15.12 -43.35 3.50
CA ARG A 139 14.56 -44.48 2.74
C ARG A 139 14.06 -44.19 1.32
N LYS A 140 14.85 -44.75 0.38
CA LYS A 140 14.44 -45.41 -0.86
C LYS A 140 12.93 -45.45 -1.07
N GLN A 141 12.44 -44.80 -2.12
CA GLN A 141 11.18 -45.06 -2.84
C GLN A 141 10.18 -45.95 -2.05
N GLN A 142 9.68 -45.45 -0.92
CA GLN A 142 8.54 -46.09 -0.25
C GLN A 142 7.31 -45.32 -0.69
N LYS A 143 6.45 -46.02 -1.44
CA LYS A 143 5.10 -45.61 -1.83
C LYS A 143 4.51 -44.69 -0.76
N GLN A 144 4.07 -43.50 -1.18
CA GLN A 144 3.22 -42.58 -0.41
C GLN A 144 2.32 -43.39 0.52
N GLN A 145 2.67 -43.40 1.80
CA GLN A 145 1.98 -44.25 2.76
C GLN A 145 0.78 -43.43 3.22
N ILE A 146 -0.35 -43.65 2.57
CA ILE A 146 -1.63 -43.06 2.95
C ILE A 146 -1.93 -43.53 4.38
N LEU A 147 -2.12 -42.61 5.32
CA LEU A 147 -2.56 -42.93 6.68
C LEU A 147 -4.09 -42.89 6.74
N GLY A 148 -4.71 -43.88 7.37
CA GLY A 148 -6.17 -44.00 7.45
C GLY A 148 -6.75 -44.90 6.35
N PRO A 149 -8.08 -45.10 6.29
CA PRO A 149 -9.13 -44.27 6.91
C PRO A 149 -9.40 -44.61 8.38
N TYR A 150 -9.40 -43.61 9.25
CA TYR A 150 -9.88 -43.72 10.63
C TYR A 150 -11.35 -43.34 10.71
N LYS A 151 -12.17 -44.28 11.16
CA LYS A 151 -13.61 -44.13 11.27
C LYS A 151 -14.01 -43.59 12.63
N PHE A 152 -14.81 -42.52 12.65
CA PHE A 152 -15.41 -41.93 13.84
C PHE A 152 -16.93 -41.84 13.68
N THR A 153 -17.67 -42.23 14.71
CA THR A 153 -19.13 -42.03 14.71
C THR A 153 -19.47 -40.60 15.07
N HIS A 154 -20.65 -40.13 14.64
CA HIS A 154 -21.13 -38.79 15.00
C HIS A 154 -21.12 -38.57 16.53
N GLN A 155 -21.66 -39.54 17.29
CA GLN A 155 -21.67 -39.50 18.75
C GLN A 155 -20.26 -39.45 19.38
N GLN A 156 -19.26 -40.08 18.75
CA GLN A 156 -17.89 -40.02 19.26
C GLN A 156 -17.28 -38.63 19.08
N LEU A 157 -17.47 -38.00 17.93
CA LEU A 157 -16.96 -36.67 17.67
C LEU A 157 -17.68 -35.60 18.51
N GLU A 158 -18.98 -35.77 18.75
CA GLU A 158 -19.75 -34.92 19.67
C GLU A 158 -19.22 -35.05 21.11
N LYS A 159 -18.92 -36.28 21.57
CA LYS A 159 -18.35 -36.52 22.90
C LYS A 159 -16.92 -35.99 23.04
N GLU A 160 -16.11 -36.08 21.99
CA GLU A 160 -14.74 -35.55 21.97
C GLU A 160 -14.71 -34.00 21.79
N GLY A 161 -15.88 -33.37 21.62
CA GLY A 161 -16.02 -31.92 21.43
C GLY A 161 -15.55 -31.44 20.05
N VAL A 162 -15.35 -32.36 19.11
CA VAL A 162 -14.93 -32.03 17.73
C VAL A 162 -16.10 -31.46 16.94
N ILE A 163 -17.35 -31.84 17.26
CA ILE A 163 -18.56 -31.25 16.68
C ILE A 163 -19.05 -30.11 17.57
N SER A 164 -18.96 -28.88 17.10
CA SER A 164 -19.53 -27.69 17.76
C SER A 164 -21.05 -27.64 17.60
N LYS A 165 -21.54 -27.79 16.36
CA LYS A 165 -22.96 -27.76 16.02
C LYS A 165 -23.30 -28.79 14.96
N SER A 166 -24.51 -29.36 14.99
CA SER A 166 -24.95 -30.33 14.00
C SER A 166 -26.38 -30.08 13.56
N ASN A 167 -26.57 -29.89 12.26
CA ASN A 167 -27.90 -29.77 11.62
C ASN A 167 -28.47 -31.15 11.22
N VAL A 168 -27.85 -32.23 11.70
CA VAL A 168 -28.31 -33.61 11.42
C VAL A 168 -29.43 -33.98 12.41
N PRO A 169 -30.60 -34.44 11.91
CA PRO A 169 -31.67 -34.95 12.76
C PRO A 169 -31.23 -36.11 13.66
N GLU A 170 -31.63 -36.11 14.93
CA GLU A 170 -31.20 -37.06 15.96
C GLU A 170 -31.39 -38.53 15.55
N ASN A 171 -32.57 -38.85 14.97
CA ASN A 171 -32.91 -40.18 14.46
C ASN A 171 -31.95 -40.72 13.38
N ARG A 172 -31.17 -39.83 12.73
CA ARG A 172 -30.22 -40.19 11.66
C ARG A 172 -28.77 -40.21 12.13
N ARG A 173 -28.44 -39.61 13.28
CA ARG A 173 -27.05 -39.50 13.81
C ARG A 173 -26.42 -40.87 14.05
N ALA A 174 -27.18 -41.85 14.52
CA ALA A 174 -26.70 -43.22 14.76
C ALA A 174 -26.23 -43.96 13.49
N ASN A 175 -26.68 -43.50 12.32
CA ASN A 175 -26.34 -44.07 11.02
C ASN A 175 -25.23 -43.32 10.29
N ILE A 176 -24.67 -42.27 10.89
CA ILE A 176 -23.64 -41.42 10.29
C ILE A 176 -22.26 -41.72 10.90
N PHE A 177 -21.25 -41.75 10.04
CA PHE A 177 -19.85 -41.83 10.44
C PHE A 177 -18.96 -41.01 9.50
N PHE A 178 -17.84 -40.55 10.03
CA PHE A 178 -16.82 -39.78 9.33
C PHE A 178 -15.56 -40.64 9.17
N ASN A 179 -14.95 -40.61 8.01
CA ASN A 179 -13.67 -41.23 7.72
C ASN A 179 -12.62 -40.13 7.54
N PHE A 180 -11.55 -40.19 8.33
CA PHE A 180 -10.42 -39.28 8.22
C PHE A 180 -9.27 -40.03 7.56
N THR A 181 -8.75 -39.47 6.47
CA THR A 181 -7.63 -40.05 5.71
C THR A 181 -6.59 -38.96 5.48
N SER A 182 -5.30 -39.29 5.56
CA SER A 182 -4.22 -38.39 5.21
C SER A 182 -3.47 -38.96 4.00
N PRO A 183 -3.78 -38.49 2.77
CA PRO A 183 -3.11 -38.96 1.56
C PRO A 183 -1.65 -38.48 1.49
N MET A 184 -1.35 -37.31 2.04
CA MET A 184 -0.02 -36.69 2.10
C MET A 184 0.19 -36.02 3.46
N ALA A 185 1.44 -35.93 3.92
CA ALA A 185 1.75 -35.22 5.15
C ALA A 185 1.27 -33.76 5.06
N GLY A 186 0.48 -33.32 6.04
CA GLY A 186 -0.10 -31.98 6.06
C GLY A 186 -1.41 -31.82 5.26
N THR A 187 -1.89 -32.86 4.58
CA THR A 187 -3.21 -32.87 3.91
C THR A 187 -4.10 -33.96 4.49
N PHE A 188 -5.36 -33.62 4.74
CA PHE A 188 -6.37 -34.50 5.30
C PHE A 188 -7.63 -34.47 4.45
N VAL A 189 -8.29 -35.61 4.32
CA VAL A 189 -9.56 -35.79 3.64
C VAL A 189 -10.54 -36.32 4.65
N ILE A 190 -11.64 -35.58 4.86
CA ILE A 190 -12.73 -35.97 5.73
C ILE A 190 -13.93 -36.38 4.87
N SER A 191 -14.30 -37.65 4.93
CA SER A 191 -15.43 -38.19 4.18
C SER A 191 -16.59 -38.54 5.11
N LEU A 192 -17.76 -37.96 4.87
CA LEU A 192 -19.01 -38.25 5.56
C LEU A 192 -19.72 -39.45 4.90
N HIS A 193 -20.07 -40.47 5.66
CA HIS A 193 -20.79 -41.65 5.17
C HIS A 193 -22.07 -41.95 5.96
N TYR A 194 -23.06 -42.52 5.27
CA TYR A 194 -24.31 -43.01 5.85
C TYR A 194 -24.40 -44.54 5.73
N LYS A 195 -24.73 -45.22 6.82
CA LYS A 195 -24.93 -46.68 6.85
C LYS A 195 -26.03 -47.07 5.87
N GLY A 196 -25.72 -47.96 4.93
CA GLY A 196 -26.64 -48.40 3.89
C GLY A 196 -26.47 -47.71 2.53
N ARG A 197 -25.47 -46.84 2.37
CA ARG A 197 -25.02 -46.34 1.06
C ARG A 197 -23.53 -46.62 0.84
N ASN A 198 -23.17 -47.02 -0.37
CA ASN A 198 -21.79 -47.35 -0.73
C ASN A 198 -20.93 -46.11 -1.10
N ARG A 199 -21.54 -44.93 -1.29
CA ARG A 199 -20.83 -43.68 -1.63
C ARG A 199 -20.84 -42.70 -0.46
N GLY A 200 -19.73 -42.01 -0.23
CA GLY A 200 -19.65 -40.87 0.69
C GLY A 200 -20.68 -39.80 0.30
N LEU A 201 -21.33 -39.22 1.30
CA LEU A 201 -22.27 -38.11 1.14
C LEU A 201 -21.55 -36.80 0.83
N LEU A 202 -20.38 -36.60 1.45
CA LEU A 202 -19.58 -35.40 1.34
C LEU A 202 -18.12 -35.76 1.58
N GLU A 203 -17.22 -35.16 0.81
CA GLU A 203 -15.77 -35.29 0.96
C GLU A 203 -15.20 -33.87 1.03
N LEU A 204 -14.41 -33.59 2.06
CA LEU A 204 -13.75 -32.31 2.25
C LEU A 204 -12.25 -32.52 2.34
N ASP A 205 -11.51 -31.79 1.49
CA ASP A 205 -10.06 -31.70 1.54
C ASP A 205 -9.65 -30.53 2.45
N LEU A 206 -8.78 -30.80 3.42
CA LEU A 206 -8.26 -29.85 4.39
C LEU A 206 -6.74 -29.87 4.40
N LYS A 207 -6.12 -28.70 4.49
CA LYS A 207 -4.69 -28.59 4.76
C LYS A 207 -4.46 -28.23 6.22
N LEU A 208 -3.37 -28.74 6.77
CA LEU A 208 -2.93 -28.42 8.12
C LEU A 208 -2.64 -26.92 8.26
N ASP A 209 -2.04 -26.31 7.23
CA ASP A 209 -1.74 -24.87 7.19
C ASP A 209 -3.01 -24.03 7.35
N ASP A 210 -4.10 -24.37 6.64
CA ASP A 210 -5.38 -23.66 6.71
C ASP A 210 -6.01 -23.76 8.12
N LEU A 211 -5.93 -24.92 8.77
CA LEU A 211 -6.43 -25.11 10.14
C LEU A 211 -5.61 -24.32 11.18
N LEU A 212 -4.29 -24.22 10.99
CA LEU A 212 -3.41 -23.44 11.87
C LEU A 212 -3.63 -21.93 11.67
N GLU A 213 -3.90 -21.49 10.45
CA GLU A 213 -4.28 -20.09 10.15
C GLU A 213 -5.62 -19.73 10.80
N MET A 214 -6.64 -20.58 10.65
CA MET A 214 -7.93 -20.40 11.34
C MET A 214 -7.77 -20.34 12.86
N GLN A 215 -6.91 -21.17 13.45
CA GLN A 215 -6.62 -21.12 14.89
C GLN A 215 -5.96 -19.79 15.30
N LYS A 216 -5.02 -19.27 14.50
CA LYS A 216 -4.36 -17.99 14.76
C LYS A 216 -5.32 -16.81 14.69
N ASP A 217 -6.25 -16.83 13.75
CA ASP A 217 -7.23 -15.76 13.54
C ASP A 217 -8.44 -15.86 14.49
N ASN A 218 -8.39 -16.76 15.49
CA ASN A 218 -9.47 -17.09 16.42
C ASN A 218 -10.77 -17.51 15.73
N GLN A 219 -10.67 -18.10 14.52
CA GLN A 219 -11.81 -18.74 13.87
C GLN A 219 -11.92 -20.18 14.39
N GLU A 220 -12.80 -20.38 15.37
CA GLU A 220 -12.92 -21.65 16.08
C GLU A 220 -13.81 -22.67 15.36
N ASP A 221 -14.69 -22.24 14.45
CA ASP A 221 -15.65 -23.10 13.76
C ASP A 221 -15.29 -23.33 12.27
N LEU A 222 -15.22 -24.60 11.88
CA LEU A 222 -15.11 -25.09 10.50
C LEU A 222 -16.46 -25.64 10.05
N ASP A 223 -17.10 -25.01 9.05
CA ASP A 223 -18.42 -25.42 8.58
C ASP A 223 -18.34 -26.49 7.48
N LEU A 224 -19.02 -27.62 7.69
CA LEU A 224 -19.16 -28.73 6.75
C LEU A 224 -20.63 -28.98 6.38
N GLU A 225 -21.40 -27.95 6.01
CA GLU A 225 -22.79 -27.94 5.50
C GLU A 225 -23.85 -28.53 6.46
N TYR A 226 -23.62 -29.77 6.94
CA TYR A 226 -24.44 -30.51 7.88
C TYR A 226 -23.91 -30.44 9.32
N VAL A 227 -22.61 -30.15 9.51
CA VAL A 227 -21.94 -30.17 10.82
C VAL A 227 -20.87 -29.08 10.87
N GLN A 228 -20.75 -28.39 12.00
CA GLN A 228 -19.66 -27.47 12.30
C GLN A 228 -18.68 -28.15 13.25
N PHE A 229 -17.40 -28.12 12.91
CA PHE A 229 -16.33 -28.67 13.73
C PHE A 229 -15.54 -27.58 14.45
N ASP A 230 -15.03 -27.91 15.63
CA ASP A 230 -14.08 -27.05 16.36
C ASP A 230 -12.66 -27.25 15.81
N VAL A 231 -12.06 -26.19 15.29
CA VAL A 231 -10.73 -26.20 14.66
C VAL A 231 -9.65 -26.70 15.62
N SER A 232 -9.67 -26.26 16.87
CA SER A 232 -8.67 -26.64 17.88
C SER A 232 -8.78 -28.12 18.26
N LYS A 233 -10.01 -28.65 18.38
CA LYS A 233 -10.27 -30.07 18.69
C LYS A 233 -10.00 -30.97 17.49
N VAL A 234 -10.29 -30.51 16.26
CA VAL A 234 -9.90 -31.21 15.03
C VAL A 234 -8.38 -31.33 14.96
N LEU A 235 -7.64 -30.23 15.16
CA LEU A 235 -6.17 -30.25 15.19
C LEU A 235 -5.67 -31.26 16.24
N LEU A 236 -6.20 -31.23 17.46
CA LEU A 236 -5.84 -32.18 18.51
C LEU A 236 -6.12 -33.65 18.11
N LEU A 237 -7.29 -33.92 17.50
CA LEU A 237 -7.67 -35.24 17.02
C LEU A 237 -6.70 -35.73 15.94
N LEU A 238 -6.40 -34.87 14.95
CA LEU A 238 -5.48 -35.16 13.86
C LEU A 238 -4.09 -35.46 14.41
N ASN A 239 -3.59 -34.65 15.33
CA ASN A 239 -2.31 -34.88 16.00
C ASN A 239 -2.30 -36.19 16.76
N LYS A 240 -3.34 -36.51 17.53
CA LYS A 240 -3.40 -37.75 18.30
C LYS A 240 -3.45 -39.01 17.42
N ARG A 241 -4.10 -38.93 16.27
CA ARG A 241 -4.38 -40.10 15.40
C ARG A 241 -3.36 -40.30 14.29
N PHE A 242 -2.79 -39.21 13.78
CA PHE A 242 -1.88 -39.21 12.64
C PHE A 242 -0.44 -38.83 12.99
N ALA A 243 -0.14 -38.28 14.18
CA ALA A 243 1.24 -38.07 14.60
C ALA A 243 1.92 -39.42 14.87
N ARG A 244 2.84 -39.81 13.98
CA ARG A 244 3.71 -40.96 14.21
C ARG A 244 4.55 -40.73 15.46
N LYS A 245 4.63 -41.77 16.29
CA LYS A 245 5.56 -41.87 17.43
C LYS A 245 6.99 -41.70 16.89
N ARG A 246 7.59 -40.55 17.20
CA ARG A 246 8.87 -39.98 16.71
C ARG A 246 8.77 -39.22 15.38
N GLY A 247 8.68 -37.89 15.48
CA GLY A 247 9.06 -36.97 14.41
C GLY A 247 7.98 -36.07 13.79
N CYS A 248 6.83 -35.84 14.45
CA CYS A 248 5.79 -34.97 13.89
C CYS A 248 5.74 -33.61 14.61
N LEU A 249 6.37 -32.61 13.97
CA LEU A 249 5.87 -31.27 13.60
C LEU A 249 5.10 -30.37 14.59
N LEU A 250 5.08 -30.67 15.89
CA LEU A 250 4.51 -29.76 16.92
C LEU A 250 5.45 -29.59 18.11
N ALA A 251 6.75 -29.44 17.82
CA ALA A 251 7.64 -28.83 18.78
C ALA A 251 7.69 -27.33 18.48
N SER A 252 7.04 -26.53 19.34
CA SER A 252 7.37 -25.12 19.52
C SER A 252 8.87 -24.89 19.77
N ASP A 253 9.56 -25.94 20.22
CA ASP A 253 10.90 -25.86 20.80
C ASP A 253 12.05 -26.10 19.80
N ILE A 254 11.77 -26.07 18.48
CA ILE A 254 12.83 -26.07 17.45
C ILE A 254 13.17 -24.63 17.01
N PHE A 255 12.46 -23.62 17.51
CA PHE A 255 12.80 -22.22 17.25
C PHE A 255 13.99 -21.76 18.12
N LEU A 256 15.10 -21.48 17.43
CA LEU A 256 16.12 -20.48 17.75
C LEU A 256 17.11 -20.81 18.90
N PRO A 257 18.17 -21.60 18.62
CA PRO A 257 19.45 -21.39 19.31
C PRO A 257 20.46 -20.56 18.51
N SER A 258 20.36 -20.49 17.17
CA SER A 258 21.43 -19.90 16.35
C SER A 258 21.24 -18.44 15.94
N TYR A 259 20.20 -17.77 16.44
CA TYR A 259 19.95 -16.34 16.17
C TYR A 259 19.75 -15.50 17.44
N ALA A 260 19.93 -16.08 18.63
CA ALA A 260 19.91 -15.32 19.88
C ALA A 260 21.08 -14.31 19.98
N ASP A 261 22.15 -14.52 19.20
CA ASP A 261 23.35 -13.68 19.21
C ASP A 261 23.33 -12.57 18.15
N TYR A 262 22.27 -12.44 17.34
CA TYR A 262 22.11 -11.26 16.49
C TYR A 262 21.41 -10.17 17.31
N GLU A 263 22.22 -9.29 17.89
CA GLU A 263 21.79 -8.06 18.54
C GLU A 263 20.79 -7.32 17.64
N SER A 264 19.51 -7.42 17.99
CA SER A 264 18.40 -6.74 17.32
C SER A 264 18.33 -5.26 17.68
N SER A 265 19.29 -4.78 18.47
CA SER A 265 19.39 -3.41 19.00
C SER A 265 19.61 -2.35 17.91
N ASN A 266 20.03 -2.73 16.70
CA ASN A 266 20.09 -1.79 15.56
C ASN A 266 18.76 -1.63 14.80
N LEU A 267 17.71 -2.38 15.16
CA LEU A 267 16.37 -2.31 14.56
C LEU A 267 15.34 -1.64 15.47
N GLU A 268 15.72 -1.24 16.70
CA GLU A 268 14.94 -0.26 17.44
C GLU A 268 15.11 1.10 16.78
N ARG A 269 14.00 1.55 16.20
CA ARG A 269 13.71 2.93 15.78
C ARG A 269 14.68 3.94 16.41
N LYS A 270 15.63 4.46 15.63
CA LYS A 270 15.93 5.89 15.74
C LYS A 270 14.72 6.64 15.20
N GLN A 271 13.66 6.70 16.00
CA GLN A 271 12.91 7.94 16.08
C GLN A 271 13.90 8.89 16.72
N ASP A 272 14.49 9.77 15.93
CA ASP A 272 15.15 10.94 16.49
C ASP A 272 14.18 11.54 17.52
N PRO A 273 14.64 11.90 18.74
CA PRO A 273 13.77 12.49 19.73
C PRO A 273 13.06 13.66 19.06
N VAL A 274 11.73 13.63 19.05
CA VAL A 274 10.94 14.80 18.67
C VAL A 274 11.18 15.80 19.78
N GLU A 275 12.17 16.66 19.61
CA GLU A 275 12.30 17.86 20.42
C GLU A 275 11.06 18.69 20.11
N ASP A 276 10.19 18.85 21.11
CA ASP A 276 9.12 19.84 21.04
C ASP A 276 9.78 21.18 20.70
N ILE A 277 9.42 21.75 19.56
CA ILE A 277 9.89 23.08 19.17
C ILE A 277 9.21 24.07 20.11
N ILE A 278 9.85 24.34 21.25
CA ILE A 278 9.43 25.40 22.19
C ILE A 278 9.91 26.71 21.57
N LEU A 279 9.02 27.36 20.80
CA LEU A 279 9.27 28.69 20.28
C LEU A 279 9.38 29.65 21.46
N THR A 280 10.56 30.24 21.69
CA THR A 280 10.72 31.24 22.74
C THR A 280 10.09 32.57 22.31
N ASP A 281 9.61 33.37 23.27
CA ASP A 281 8.94 34.65 22.98
C ASP A 281 9.85 35.63 22.19
N GLU A 282 11.18 35.51 22.33
CA GLU A 282 12.15 36.26 21.52
C GLU A 282 12.22 35.78 20.06
N GLU A 283 12.15 34.48 19.80
CA GLU A 283 12.12 33.91 18.46
C GLU A 283 10.78 34.19 17.75
N ALA A 284 9.67 34.21 18.50
CA ALA A 284 8.36 34.61 17.99
C ALA A 284 8.34 36.06 17.49
N ALA A 285 9.01 36.97 18.22
CA ALA A 285 9.09 38.39 17.87
C ALA A 285 9.95 38.67 16.62
N ALA A 286 10.88 37.79 16.28
CA ALA A 286 11.70 37.90 15.06
C ALA A 286 11.00 37.42 13.78
N ILE A 287 9.93 36.62 13.91
CA ILE A 287 9.20 36.03 12.78
C ILE A 287 8.03 36.91 12.33
N LEU A 288 7.54 37.81 13.20
CA LEU A 288 6.47 38.74 12.88
C LEU A 288 7.03 40.09 12.41
N PRO A 289 6.62 40.63 11.25
CA PRO A 289 7.02 41.95 10.82
C PRO A 289 6.40 43.03 11.73
N GLN A 290 7.21 44.02 12.14
CA GLN A 290 6.74 45.23 12.83
C GLN A 290 5.91 46.13 11.90
#